data_AF-A0A4Q3ISP5-F1
#
_entry.id   AF-A0A4Q3ISP5-F1
#
_cell.length_a   1.000
_cell.length_b   1.000
_cell.length_c   1.000
_cell.angle_alpha   90.00
_cell.angle_beta   90.00
_cell.angle_gamma   90.00
#
_symmetry.space_group_name_H-M   'P 1'
#
loop_
_entity.id
_entity.type
_entity.pdbx_description
1 polymer ?
#
loop_
_entity_poly.entity_id
_entity_poly.type
_entity_poly.pdbx_seq_one_letter_code
_entity_poly.pdbx_strand_id
1 'polypeptide(L)'
;LPYFVTHPCHPPIFNDETDPAAKRDFFGGVAAKQHIVSSLMQGPDEHYALGEEVAKVIWAPVMRSHRITVEQMALLEPGLSETVCASLLAVMREAMDEVVRRGVPHEAARDFLLGHMNVLGAVIFDETPGVFSDACNKAIEFGKPMLMKDDWKRVFEPQELADSIQRIT
;
A
#
# COMPACT_ATOMS: atom_id res chain seq x y z
N LEU A 1 0.17 29.41 13.45
CA LEU A 1 -0.26 28.12 14.04
C LEU A 1 0.56 27.01 13.40
N PRO A 2 1.07 26.03 14.14
CA PRO A 2 1.68 24.85 13.52
C PRO A 2 0.62 23.94 12.91
N TYR A 3 0.88 23.41 11.71
CA TYR A 3 0.06 22.37 11.07
C TYR A 3 0.91 21.11 10.89
N PHE A 4 0.48 20.04 11.54
CA PHE A 4 1.13 18.75 11.54
C PHE A 4 0.15 17.71 11.02
N VAL A 5 0.59 16.90 10.05
CA VAL A 5 -0.20 15.84 9.43
C VAL A 5 0.49 14.52 9.71
N THR A 6 -0.27 13.51 10.10
CA THR A 6 0.25 12.15 10.30
C THR A 6 -0.71 11.14 9.69
N HIS A 7 -0.15 10.09 9.10
CA HIS A 7 -0.91 9.04 8.44
C HIS A 7 -0.31 7.67 8.81
N PRO A 8 -1.14 6.67 9.18
CA PRO A 8 -0.67 5.31 9.40
C PRO A 8 -0.31 4.64 8.08
N CYS A 9 0.69 3.76 8.08
CA CYS A 9 0.97 2.88 6.94
C CYS A 9 0.17 1.57 6.98
N HIS A 10 -0.54 1.33 8.08
CA HIS A 10 -1.11 0.03 8.47
C HIS A 10 -0.05 -1.05 8.77
N PRO A 11 -0.45 -2.14 9.45
CA PRO A 11 0.42 -3.29 9.65
C PRO A 11 0.86 -3.91 8.32
N PRO A 12 2.16 -4.21 8.13
CA PRO A 12 2.65 -4.76 6.88
C PRO A 12 2.01 -6.11 6.51
N ILE A 13 1.75 -6.33 5.22
CA ILE A 13 1.22 -7.62 4.71
C ILE A 13 2.20 -8.78 5.01
N PHE A 14 3.51 -8.51 4.91
CA PHE A 14 4.57 -9.39 5.37
C PHE A 14 5.05 -8.88 6.73
N ASN A 15 4.66 -9.57 7.80
CA ASN A 15 5.00 -9.20 9.17
C ASN A 15 5.51 -10.40 9.97
N ASP A 16 6.13 -10.09 11.10
CA ASP A 16 6.69 -11.05 12.06
C ASP A 16 5.79 -11.26 13.28
N GLU A 17 4.52 -10.83 13.22
CA GLU A 17 3.61 -10.96 14.36
C GLU A 17 3.39 -12.43 14.70
N THR A 18 3.39 -12.74 16.00
CA THR A 18 3.19 -14.12 16.50
C THR A 18 1.85 -14.28 17.20
N ASP A 19 1.31 -13.20 17.77
CA ASP A 19 -0.01 -13.16 18.39
C ASP A 19 -1.13 -13.27 17.32
N PRO A 20 -2.06 -14.24 17.44
CA PRO A 20 -3.23 -14.32 16.57
C PRO A 20 -4.08 -13.04 16.49
N ALA A 21 -4.16 -12.27 17.58
CA ALA A 21 -4.89 -11.00 17.57
C ALA A 21 -4.18 -9.96 16.69
N ALA A 22 -2.86 -9.82 16.84
CA ALA A 22 -2.04 -8.98 15.98
C ALA A 22 -2.10 -9.42 14.50
N LYS A 23 -2.04 -10.71 14.20
CA LYS A 23 -2.19 -11.21 12.81
C LYS A 23 -3.54 -10.88 12.16
N ARG A 24 -4.55 -10.52 12.95
CA ARG A 24 -5.90 -10.15 12.50
C ARG A 24 -6.18 -8.66 12.60
N ASP A 25 -5.23 -7.89 13.12
CA ASP A 25 -5.26 -6.44 13.13
C ASP A 25 -4.74 -5.93 11.77
N PHE A 26 -5.64 -5.87 10.78
CA PHE A 26 -5.30 -5.39 9.43
C PHE A 26 -5.28 -3.85 9.33
N PHE A 27 -5.84 -3.16 10.32
CA PHE A 27 -5.94 -1.70 10.31
C PHE A 27 -4.79 -1.04 11.08
N GLY A 28 -4.34 -1.68 12.16
CA GLY A 28 -3.37 -1.12 13.10
C GLY A 28 -4.03 -0.34 14.23
N GLY A 29 -3.25 0.01 15.25
CA GLY A 29 -3.73 0.77 16.41
C GLY A 29 -4.33 -0.10 17.52
N VAL A 30 -4.27 -1.43 17.40
CA VAL A 30 -4.80 -2.37 18.40
C VAL A 30 -3.71 -3.29 18.94
N ALA A 31 -3.19 -4.17 18.11
CA ALA A 31 -2.27 -5.23 18.52
C ALA A 31 -1.06 -5.36 17.58
N ALA A 32 -1.25 -5.18 16.28
CA ALA A 32 -0.15 -5.26 15.32
C ALA A 32 0.66 -3.97 15.26
N LYS A 33 1.98 -4.13 15.16
CA LYS A 33 2.88 -3.00 14.96
C LYS A 33 2.72 -2.45 13.54
N GLN A 34 2.77 -1.13 13.41
CA GLN A 34 2.67 -0.43 12.12
C GLN A 34 3.73 0.67 11.96
N HIS A 35 3.94 1.12 10.72
CA HIS A 35 4.70 2.34 10.46
C HIS A 35 3.77 3.55 10.40
N ILE A 36 4.32 4.75 10.58
CA ILE A 36 3.62 6.01 10.34
C ILE A 36 4.49 6.93 9.49
N VAL A 37 3.84 7.79 8.71
CA VAL A 37 4.46 8.93 8.03
C VAL A 37 3.91 10.22 8.61
N SER A 38 4.76 11.23 8.79
CA SER A 38 4.35 12.50 9.37
C SER A 38 5.02 13.69 8.70
N SER A 39 4.31 14.81 8.63
CA SER A 39 4.78 16.05 8.04
C SER A 39 4.45 17.26 8.92
N LEU A 40 5.41 18.15 9.10
CA LEU A 40 5.19 19.50 9.61
C LEU A 40 5.02 20.44 8.42
N MET A 41 3.77 20.70 8.03
CA MET A 41 3.42 21.54 6.88
C MET A 41 3.82 23.01 7.09
N GLN A 42 3.60 23.52 8.30
CA GLN A 42 4.04 24.86 8.69
C GLN A 42 4.28 24.92 10.20
N GLY A 43 5.23 25.75 10.61
CA GLY A 43 5.59 26.00 12.01
C GLY A 43 7.08 25.83 12.28
N PRO A 44 7.54 26.19 13.49
CA PRO A 44 8.90 25.92 13.96
C PRO A 44 9.25 24.42 13.91
N ASP A 45 10.46 24.09 13.47
CA ASP A 45 10.93 22.71 13.35
C ASP A 45 10.83 21.91 14.66
N GLU A 46 11.03 22.58 15.80
CA GLU A 46 10.88 22.02 17.15
C GLU A 46 9.49 21.42 17.41
N HIS A 47 8.45 21.87 16.70
CA HIS A 47 7.11 21.29 16.83
C HIS A 47 6.96 19.93 16.15
N TYR A 48 7.88 19.53 15.25
CA TYR A 48 7.84 18.20 14.64
C TYR A 48 7.94 17.11 15.71
N ALA A 49 8.86 17.27 16.68
CA ALA A 49 9.05 16.29 17.74
C ALA A 49 7.79 16.10 18.58
N LEU A 50 7.11 17.19 18.94
CA LEU A 50 5.84 17.13 19.68
C LEU A 50 4.74 16.43 18.86
N GLY A 51 4.61 16.77 17.58
CA GLY A 51 3.63 16.14 16.69
C GLY A 51 3.89 14.63 16.52
N GLU A 52 5.16 14.24 16.38
CA GLU A 52 5.55 12.83 16.24
C GLU A 52 5.26 12.02 17.50
N GLU A 53 5.50 12.57 18.70
CA GLU A 53 5.17 11.87 19.95
C GLU A 53 3.66 11.65 20.09
N VAL A 54 2.85 12.63 19.73
CA VAL A 54 1.38 12.46 19.68
C VAL A 54 1.00 11.40 18.65
N ALA A 55 1.58 11.43 17.45
CA ALA A 55 1.31 10.47 16.39
C ALA A 55 1.63 9.03 16.80
N LYS A 56 2.78 8.80 17.47
CA LYS A 56 3.17 7.50 18.00
C LYS A 56 2.19 6.97 19.05
N VAL A 57 1.59 7.84 19.85
CA VAL A 57 0.58 7.45 20.85
C VAL A 57 -0.74 7.06 20.19
N ILE A 58 -1.27 7.87 19.29
CA ILE A 58 -2.59 7.61 18.68
C ILE A 58 -2.57 6.42 17.71
N TRP A 59 -1.40 6.12 17.12
CA TRP A 59 -1.21 4.98 16.21
C TRP A 59 -0.50 3.78 16.84
N ALA A 60 -0.28 3.79 18.16
CA ALA A 60 0.45 2.72 18.85
C ALA A 60 -0.19 1.34 18.60
N PRO A 61 0.60 0.27 18.41
CA PRO A 61 2.06 0.23 18.50
C PRO A 61 2.77 0.64 17.19
N VAL A 62 3.73 1.57 17.26
CA VAL A 62 4.48 2.08 16.11
C VAL A 62 5.90 1.50 16.05
N MET A 63 6.30 0.97 14.89
CA MET A 63 7.66 0.46 14.61
C MET A 63 8.63 1.57 14.19
N ARG A 64 8.28 2.29 13.12
CA ARG A 64 9.08 3.39 12.55
C ARG A 64 8.16 4.57 12.26
N SER A 65 8.66 5.76 12.57
CA SER A 65 8.05 7.03 12.18
C SER A 65 8.92 7.69 11.13
N HIS A 66 8.32 8.08 10.00
CA HIS A 66 9.01 8.64 8.85
C HIS A 66 8.62 10.10 8.68
N ARG A 67 9.60 11.00 8.77
CA ARG A 67 9.42 12.42 8.45
C ARG A 67 9.40 12.63 6.94
N ILE A 68 8.34 13.23 6.41
CA ILE A 68 8.15 13.52 4.98
C ILE A 68 7.58 14.94 4.77
N THR A 69 7.60 15.43 3.53
CA THR A 69 6.85 16.65 3.15
C THR A 69 5.38 16.32 2.85
N VAL A 70 4.52 17.34 2.77
CA VAL A 70 3.10 17.14 2.42
C VAL A 70 2.97 16.67 0.97
N GLU A 71 3.83 17.13 0.07
CA GLU A 71 3.86 16.69 -1.33
C GLU A 71 4.27 15.22 -1.44
N GLN A 72 5.22 14.77 -0.62
CA GLN A 72 5.56 13.36 -0.51
C GLN A 72 4.42 12.54 0.08
N MET A 73 3.66 13.11 1.02
CA MET A 73 2.47 12.45 1.55
C MET A 73 1.41 12.26 0.47
N ALA A 74 1.16 13.28 -0.37
CA ALA A 74 0.24 13.20 -1.50
C ALA A 74 0.64 12.13 -2.54
N LEU A 75 1.95 11.94 -2.76
CA LEU A 75 2.46 10.85 -3.60
C LEU A 75 2.14 9.47 -3.02
N LEU A 76 2.23 9.32 -1.69
CA LEU A 76 1.89 8.08 -1.01
C LEU A 76 0.37 7.85 -1.00
N GLU A 77 -0.40 8.88 -0.68
CA GLU A 77 -1.86 8.84 -0.65
C GLU A 77 -2.44 10.20 -1.09
N PRO A 78 -3.28 10.22 -2.14
CA PRO A 78 -3.94 9.08 -2.81
C PRO A 78 -3.12 8.39 -3.91
N GLY A 79 -1.90 8.86 -4.22
CA GLY A 79 -1.16 8.40 -5.40
C GLY A 79 -0.84 6.90 -5.40
N LEU A 80 -0.07 6.42 -4.42
CA LEU A 80 0.41 5.05 -4.37
C LEU A 80 -0.63 4.09 -3.75
N SER A 81 -1.22 4.44 -2.61
CA SER A 81 -2.12 3.57 -1.84
C SER A 81 -3.48 3.37 -2.53
N GLU A 82 -4.09 4.44 -3.02
CA GLU A 82 -5.45 4.37 -3.57
C GLU A 82 -5.44 4.22 -5.09
N THR A 83 -4.82 5.18 -5.79
CA THR A 83 -4.90 5.25 -7.25
C THR A 83 -4.21 4.05 -7.89
N VAL A 84 -3.03 3.65 -7.40
CA VAL A 84 -2.32 2.47 -7.90
C VAL A 84 -2.73 1.20 -7.17
N CYS A 85 -2.48 1.09 -5.87
CA CYS A 85 -2.63 -0.19 -5.17
C CYS A 85 -4.10 -0.65 -5.08
N ALA A 86 -5.01 0.19 -4.59
CA ALA A 86 -6.42 -0.20 -4.46
C ALA A 86 -7.07 -0.51 -5.82
N SER A 87 -6.81 0.31 -6.86
CA SER A 87 -7.30 0.05 -8.21
C SER A 87 -6.80 -1.28 -8.79
N LEU A 88 -5.52 -1.60 -8.62
CA LEU A 88 -4.96 -2.85 -9.14
C LEU A 88 -5.48 -4.07 -8.35
N LEU A 89 -5.69 -3.96 -7.04
CA LEU A 89 -6.32 -5.01 -6.24
C LEU A 89 -7.78 -5.23 -6.67
N ALA A 90 -8.52 -4.17 -7.01
CA ALA A 90 -9.87 -4.28 -7.56
C ALA A 90 -9.87 -5.03 -8.90
N VAL A 91 -8.95 -4.71 -9.81
CA VAL A 91 -8.78 -5.43 -11.08
C VAL A 91 -8.41 -6.91 -10.87
N MET A 92 -7.56 -7.23 -9.88
CA MET A 92 -7.26 -8.62 -9.54
C MET A 92 -8.50 -9.38 -9.05
N ARG A 93 -9.36 -8.71 -8.27
CA ARG A 93 -10.65 -9.27 -7.84
C ARG A 93 -11.57 -9.52 -9.03
N GLU A 94 -11.69 -8.58 -9.95
CA GLU A 94 -12.47 -8.75 -11.18
C GLU A 94 -11.94 -9.91 -12.04
N ALA A 95 -10.62 -10.04 -12.18
CA ALA A 95 -10.00 -11.16 -12.88
C ALA A 95 -10.30 -12.51 -12.21
N MET A 96 -10.32 -12.56 -10.87
CA MET A 96 -10.74 -13.74 -10.12
C MET A 96 -12.21 -14.09 -10.42
N ASP A 97 -13.11 -13.11 -10.37
CA ASP A 97 -14.52 -13.33 -10.64
C ASP A 97 -14.77 -13.75 -12.11
N GLU A 98 -13.96 -13.26 -13.05
CA GLU A 98 -14.01 -13.63 -14.47
C GLU A 98 -13.61 -15.11 -14.72
N VAL A 99 -12.57 -15.62 -14.04
CA VAL A 99 -12.24 -17.05 -14.16
C VAL A 99 -13.30 -17.94 -13.50
N VAL A 100 -13.94 -17.46 -12.43
CA VAL A 100 -15.07 -18.15 -11.81
C VAL A 100 -16.26 -18.23 -12.77
N ARG A 101 -16.59 -17.12 -13.43
CA ARG A 101 -17.64 -17.07 -14.47
C ARG A 101 -17.38 -18.04 -15.62
N ARG A 102 -16.10 -18.36 -15.89
CA ARG A 102 -15.66 -19.32 -16.91
C ARG A 102 -15.66 -20.78 -16.44
N GLY A 103 -16.12 -21.04 -15.21
CA GLY A 103 -16.33 -22.39 -14.67
C GLY A 103 -15.29 -22.85 -13.65
N VAL A 104 -14.34 -21.99 -13.25
CA VAL A 104 -13.44 -22.30 -12.13
C VAL A 104 -14.23 -22.22 -10.81
N PRO A 105 -14.13 -23.21 -9.90
CA PRO A 105 -14.74 -23.09 -8.58
C PRO A 105 -14.22 -21.87 -7.83
N HIS A 106 -15.11 -21.12 -7.16
CA HIS A 106 -14.73 -19.89 -6.47
C HIS A 106 -13.61 -20.08 -5.44
N GLU A 107 -13.68 -21.12 -4.62
CA GLU A 107 -12.64 -21.43 -3.63
C GLU A 107 -11.29 -21.70 -4.31
N ALA A 108 -11.29 -22.47 -5.40
CA ALA A 108 -10.07 -22.74 -6.16
C ALA A 108 -9.47 -21.45 -6.75
N ALA A 109 -10.28 -20.56 -7.33
CA ALA A 109 -9.80 -19.29 -7.86
C ALA A 109 -9.22 -18.39 -6.77
N ARG A 110 -9.89 -18.31 -5.61
CA ARG A 110 -9.47 -17.48 -4.49
C ARG A 110 -8.17 -17.99 -3.87
N ASP A 111 -8.09 -19.28 -3.57
CA ASP A 111 -6.90 -19.87 -2.93
C ASP A 111 -5.69 -19.80 -3.87
N PHE A 112 -5.91 -20.02 -5.17
CA PHE A 112 -4.86 -19.90 -6.17
C PHE A 112 -4.36 -18.46 -6.27
N LEU A 113 -5.24 -17.46 -6.37
CA LEU A 113 -4.85 -16.04 -6.46
C LEU A 113 -4.14 -15.56 -5.19
N LEU A 114 -4.71 -15.78 -4.01
CA LEU A 114 -4.13 -15.28 -2.75
C LEU A 114 -2.81 -15.97 -2.40
N GLY A 115 -2.68 -17.27 -2.69
CA GLY A 115 -1.41 -17.98 -2.54
C GLY A 115 -0.31 -17.43 -3.45
N HIS A 116 -0.65 -17.13 -4.71
CA HIS A 116 0.29 -16.52 -5.65
C HIS A 116 0.64 -15.07 -5.27
N MET A 117 -0.33 -14.29 -4.78
CA MET A 117 -0.09 -12.92 -4.33
C MET A 117 0.95 -12.87 -3.20
N ASN A 118 0.92 -13.85 -2.29
CA ASN A 118 1.90 -13.99 -1.21
C ASN A 118 3.32 -14.22 -1.76
N VAL A 119 3.53 -15.25 -2.58
CA VAL A 119 4.89 -15.59 -3.06
C VAL A 119 5.40 -14.60 -4.10
N LEU A 120 4.54 -14.12 -5.01
CA LEU A 120 4.92 -13.13 -6.02
C LEU A 120 5.25 -11.79 -5.35
N GLY A 121 4.45 -11.36 -4.38
CA GLY A 121 4.71 -10.16 -3.59
C GLY A 121 6.01 -10.27 -2.81
N ALA A 122 6.24 -11.39 -2.10
CA ALA A 122 7.45 -11.57 -1.30
C ALA A 122 8.72 -11.55 -2.14
N VAL A 123 8.69 -12.04 -3.39
CA VAL A 123 9.83 -11.98 -4.31
C VAL A 123 9.99 -10.59 -4.94
N ILE A 124 8.91 -9.93 -5.38
CA ILE A 124 8.97 -8.59 -6.01
C ILE A 124 9.48 -7.52 -5.05
N PHE A 125 9.09 -7.61 -3.78
CA PHE A 125 9.42 -6.65 -2.74
C PHE A 125 10.59 -7.11 -1.85
N ASP A 126 11.38 -8.08 -2.32
CA ASP A 126 12.65 -8.52 -1.69
C ASP A 126 12.52 -9.07 -0.25
N GLU A 127 11.33 -9.53 0.16
CA GLU A 127 11.11 -10.18 1.47
C GLU A 127 11.72 -11.59 1.54
N THR A 128 11.91 -12.24 0.39
CA THR A 128 12.63 -13.51 0.28
C THR A 128 13.52 -13.51 -0.96
N PRO A 129 14.73 -14.09 -0.89
CA PRO A 129 15.50 -14.35 -2.09
C PRO A 129 14.73 -15.28 -3.02
N GLY A 130 14.67 -14.91 -4.30
CA GLY A 130 14.00 -15.70 -5.32
C GLY A 130 14.20 -15.10 -6.70
N VAL A 131 14.14 -15.94 -7.72
CA VAL A 131 14.02 -15.49 -9.11
C VAL A 131 12.69 -15.99 -9.64
N PHE A 132 12.01 -15.14 -10.40
CA PHE A 132 10.89 -15.59 -11.19
C PHE A 132 11.36 -16.61 -12.23
N SER A 133 10.53 -17.62 -12.45
CA SER A 133 10.74 -18.54 -13.57
C SER A 133 10.71 -17.75 -14.89
N ASP A 134 11.41 -18.24 -15.90
CA ASP A 134 11.39 -17.63 -17.24
C ASP A 134 9.96 -17.44 -17.77
N ALA A 135 9.05 -18.35 -17.41
CA ALA A 135 7.64 -18.26 -17.76
C ALA A 135 6.94 -17.08 -17.07
N CYS A 136 7.21 -16.84 -15.79
CA CYS A 136 6.63 -15.71 -15.04
C CYS A 136 7.17 -14.37 -15.56
N ASN A 137 8.48 -14.29 -15.86
CA ASN A 137 9.08 -13.10 -16.47
C ASN A 137 8.44 -12.78 -17.83
N LYS A 138 8.24 -13.78 -18.70
CA LYS A 138 7.52 -13.60 -19.96
C LYS A 138 6.07 -13.16 -19.75
N ALA A 139 5.37 -13.72 -18.76
CA ALA A 139 4.01 -13.27 -18.45
C ALA A 139 3.95 -11.79 -18.07
N ILE A 140 4.94 -11.27 -17.34
CA ILE A 140 5.04 -9.83 -17.03
C ILE A 140 5.38 -9.01 -18.27
N GLU A 141 6.33 -9.47 -19.09
CA GLU A 141 6.79 -8.83 -20.32
C GLU A 141 5.62 -8.54 -21.28
N PHE A 142 4.77 -9.53 -21.52
CA PHE A 142 3.61 -9.40 -22.43
C PHE A 142 2.35 -8.91 -21.73
N GLY A 143 2.19 -9.19 -20.43
CA GLY A 143 1.00 -8.82 -19.66
C GLY A 143 0.91 -7.33 -19.37
N LYS A 144 2.03 -6.66 -19.02
CA LYS A 144 1.99 -5.23 -18.69
C LYS A 144 1.50 -4.34 -19.84
N PRO A 145 1.99 -4.47 -21.10
CA PRO A 145 1.47 -3.69 -22.22
C PRO A 145 0.00 -4.00 -22.56
N MET A 146 -0.48 -5.21 -22.24
CA MET A 146 -1.87 -5.60 -22.49
C MET A 146 -2.85 -4.99 -21.48
N LEU A 147 -2.40 -4.79 -20.23
CA LEU A 147 -3.25 -4.38 -19.11
C LEU A 147 -3.11 -2.89 -18.77
N MET A 148 -1.92 -2.32 -18.94
CA MET A 148 -1.61 -0.97 -18.48
C MET A 148 -1.64 0.02 -19.65
N LYS A 149 -2.13 1.23 -19.40
CA LYS A 149 -1.87 2.36 -20.29
C LYS A 149 -0.36 2.65 -20.31
N ASP A 150 0.20 2.99 -21.47
CA ASP A 150 1.65 3.23 -21.64
C ASP A 150 2.20 4.31 -20.68
N ASP A 151 1.37 5.29 -20.36
CA ASP A 151 1.71 6.42 -19.50
C ASP A 151 1.08 6.35 -18.11
N TRP A 152 0.72 5.16 -17.61
CA TRP A 152 0.04 5.00 -16.31
C TRP A 152 0.75 5.68 -15.12
N LYS A 153 2.08 5.89 -15.19
CA LYS A 153 2.85 6.60 -14.16
C LYS A 153 2.51 8.09 -14.05
N ARG A 154 1.80 8.65 -15.05
CA ARG A 154 1.22 10.00 -15.03
C ARG A 154 0.43 10.30 -13.76
N VAL A 155 -0.14 9.28 -13.12
CA VAL A 155 -0.89 9.43 -11.85
C VAL A 155 -0.10 10.10 -10.72
N PHE A 156 1.24 10.15 -10.83
CA PHE A 156 2.12 10.84 -9.88
C PHE A 156 2.50 12.27 -10.28
N GLU A 157 2.02 12.75 -11.43
CA GLU A 157 2.28 14.13 -11.84
C GLU A 157 1.49 15.11 -10.96
N PRO A 158 2.03 16.31 -10.66
CA PRO A 158 1.42 17.25 -9.71
C PRO A 158 -0.05 17.58 -9.98
N GLN A 159 -0.44 17.73 -11.25
CA GLN A 159 -1.82 18.04 -11.61
C GLN A 159 -2.77 16.86 -11.36
N GLU A 160 -2.36 15.64 -11.68
CA GLU A 160 -3.20 14.43 -11.48
C GLU A 160 -3.42 14.17 -9.99
N LEU A 161 -2.37 14.38 -9.18
CA LEU A 161 -2.46 14.32 -7.73
C LEU A 161 -3.40 15.41 -7.18
N ALA A 162 -3.24 16.67 -7.62
CA ALA A 162 -4.11 17.76 -7.19
C ALA A 162 -5.58 17.50 -7.52
N ASP A 163 -5.86 17.04 -8.74
CA ASP A 163 -7.21 16.67 -9.17
C ASP A 163 -7.76 15.49 -8.37
N SER A 164 -6.93 14.50 -8.03
CA SER A 164 -7.34 13.37 -7.19
C SER A 164 -7.73 13.80 -5.78
N ILE A 165 -6.95 14.70 -5.16
CA ILE A 165 -7.24 15.27 -3.84
C ILE A 165 -8.51 16.11 -3.88
N GLN A 166 -8.72 16.90 -4.94
CA GLN A 166 -9.93 17.70 -5.11
C GLN A 166 -11.22 16.86 -5.21
N ARG A 167 -11.13 15.61 -5.70
CA ARG A 167 -12.30 14.72 -5.78
C ARG A 167 -12.75 14.19 -4.41
N ILE A 168 -11.90 14.27 -3.39
CA ILE A 168 -12.13 13.70 -2.06
C ILE A 168 -12.14 14.75 -0.93
N THR A 169 -12.06 16.05 -1.26
CA THR A 169 -12.07 17.19 -0.32
C THR A 169 -13.07 18.25 -0.73
#